data_AF-A0A2V6NED1-F1
#
_entry.id   AF-A0A2V6NED1-F1
#
_cell.length_a   1.000
_cell.length_b   1.000
_cell.length_c   1.000
_cell.angle_alpha   90.00
_cell.angle_beta   90.00
_cell.angle_gamma   90.00
#
_symmetry.space_group_name_H-M   'P 1'
#
loop_
_entity.id
_entity.type
_entity.pdbx_description
1 polymer ?
#
loop_
_entity_poly.entity_id
_entity_poly.type
_entity_poly.pdbx_seq_one_letter_code
_entity_poly.pdbx_strand_id
1 'polypeptide(L)'
;DKLSDEELRNLDRWLRGDREKTAKTASAKTTKAKMDLIVSRVNGSFGGLGGATVIELEDGTAWKQANTDDRFRGSPVDHPGAAVLRGVFGYKMRIEGVPEFYVDPVKR
;
A
#
# COMPACT_ATOMS: atom_id res chain seq x y z
N ASP A 1 13.59 -18.52 -5.88
CA ASP A 1 14.07 -17.32 -5.19
C ASP A 1 13.54 -17.21 -3.78
N LYS A 2 14.41 -17.43 -2.79
CA LYS A 2 14.14 -17.20 -1.36
C LYS A 2 14.80 -15.88 -0.97
N LEU A 3 14.06 -15.00 -0.31
CA LEU A 3 14.59 -13.79 0.31
C LEU A 3 15.79 -14.16 1.19
N SER A 4 16.98 -13.65 0.83
CA SER A 4 18.24 -14.10 1.42
C SER A 4 18.37 -13.64 2.88
N ASP A 5 18.91 -14.50 3.74
CA ASP A 5 19.04 -14.33 5.21
C ASP A 5 19.75 -13.03 5.68
N GLU A 6 20.36 -12.31 4.75
CA GLU A 6 20.95 -10.99 4.99
C GLU A 6 19.91 -9.87 5.04
N GLU A 7 18.85 -9.95 4.24
CA GLU A 7 17.77 -8.96 4.23
C GLU A 7 16.94 -9.02 5.51
N LEU A 8 16.71 -10.23 6.03
CA LEU A 8 15.98 -10.45 7.28
C LEU A 8 16.74 -9.88 8.48
N ARG A 9 18.06 -10.10 8.53
CA ARG A 9 18.93 -9.62 9.63
C ARG A 9 19.01 -8.10 9.70
N ASN A 10 18.97 -7.41 8.57
CA ASN A 10 18.94 -5.95 8.56
C ASN A 10 17.58 -5.38 8.99
N LEU A 11 16.48 -6.05 8.66
CA LEU A 11 15.13 -5.65 9.09
C LEU A 11 14.96 -5.77 10.60
N ASP A 12 15.44 -6.88 11.18
CA ASP A 12 15.33 -7.18 12.62
C ASP A 12 16.13 -6.20 13.49
N ARG A 13 17.28 -5.73 12.97
CA ARG A 13 18.14 -4.75 13.64
C ARG A 13 17.52 -3.35 13.66
N TRP A 14 16.77 -2.99 12.62
CA TRP A 14 16.09 -1.70 12.49
C TRP A 14 14.82 -1.62 13.36
N LEU A 15 14.04 -2.71 13.41
CA LEU A 15 12.83 -2.81 14.27
C LEU A 15 13.15 -2.68 15.77
N ARG A 16 14.35 -3.10 16.18
CA ARG A 16 14.76 -3.08 17.59
C ARG A 16 15.25 -1.70 18.07
N GLY A 17 15.60 -0.80 17.15
CA GLY A 17 16.27 0.46 17.47
C GLY A 17 15.36 1.69 17.62
N ASP A 18 14.21 1.74 16.96
CA ASP A 18 13.56 3.04 16.71
C ASP A 18 12.03 3.02 16.91
N ARG A 19 11.59 2.54 18.07
CA ARG A 19 10.16 2.42 18.40
C ARG A 19 9.46 3.73 18.78
N GLU A 20 10.17 4.85 18.92
CA GLU A 20 9.58 6.09 19.45
C GLU A 20 9.67 7.35 18.57
N LYS A 21 10.35 7.33 17.40
CA LYS A 21 10.45 8.53 16.53
C LYS A 21 10.30 8.32 15.02
N THR A 22 9.91 7.14 14.54
CA THR A 22 9.89 6.79 13.11
C THR A 22 8.58 7.04 12.35
N ALA A 23 7.55 7.64 12.97
CA ALA A 23 6.29 7.92 12.25
C ALA A 23 6.40 9.05 11.20
N LYS A 24 7.48 9.86 11.19
CA LYS A 24 7.60 11.02 10.28
C LYS A 24 8.79 10.98 9.33
N THR A 25 9.73 10.04 9.49
CA THR A 25 10.97 9.99 8.67
C THR A 25 11.13 8.68 7.89
N ALA A 26 10.21 7.72 8.05
CA ALA A 26 10.17 6.50 7.23
C ALA A 26 9.63 6.77 5.80
N SER A 27 8.87 7.85 5.61
CA SER A 27 8.26 8.19 4.31
C SER A 27 9.25 8.78 3.30
N ALA A 28 10.37 9.35 3.74
CA ALA A 28 11.27 10.14 2.87
C ALA A 28 12.56 9.42 2.43
N LYS A 29 12.94 8.28 3.04
CA LYS A 29 14.16 7.53 2.68
C LYS A 29 13.92 6.19 1.98
N THR A 30 12.66 5.79 1.82
CA THR A 30 12.23 4.58 1.08
C THR A 30 12.03 4.88 -0.41
N THR A 31 12.68 5.91 -0.96
CA THR A 31 12.37 6.40 -2.32
C THR A 31 13.39 5.98 -3.37
N LYS A 32 14.35 5.08 -3.09
CA LYS A 32 15.38 4.78 -4.12
C LYS A 32 15.94 3.36 -4.27
N ALA A 33 15.52 2.33 -3.51
CA ALA A 33 16.15 1.01 -3.71
C ALA A 33 15.29 -0.25 -3.52
N LYS A 34 13.99 -0.16 -3.20
CA LYS A 34 13.18 -1.36 -2.94
C LYS A 34 11.72 -1.14 -3.32
N MET A 35 11.42 -1.04 -4.61
CA MET A 35 10.06 -1.37 -5.07
C MET A 35 9.87 -2.85 -4.70
N ASP A 36 8.83 -3.25 -4.01
CA ASP A 36 7.49 -3.28 -4.58
C ASP A 36 6.39 -3.29 -3.51
N LEU A 37 6.63 -3.00 -2.22
CA LEU A 37 5.56 -3.01 -1.20
C LEU A 37 5.43 -1.66 -0.49
N ILE A 38 4.28 -1.03 -0.64
CA ILE A 38 3.85 0.15 0.09
C ILE A 38 2.84 -0.31 1.14
N VAL A 39 3.06 0.01 2.41
CA VAL A 39 2.09 -0.26 3.49
C VAL A 39 1.72 1.08 4.10
N SER A 40 0.44 1.41 4.07
CA SER A 40 -0.11 2.68 4.52
C SER A 40 -1.57 2.50 4.96
N ARG A 41 -2.33 3.60 5.03
CA ARG A 41 -3.79 3.60 5.19
C ARG A 41 -4.42 4.41 4.08
N VAL A 42 -5.68 4.12 3.80
CA VAL A 42 -6.48 4.99 2.93
C VAL A 42 -6.64 6.34 3.61
N ASN A 43 -6.40 7.41 2.86
CA ASN A 43 -6.66 8.78 3.28
C ASN A 43 -8.18 9.03 3.21
N GLY A 44 -8.85 8.92 4.36
CA GLY A 44 -10.30 9.02 4.49
C GLY A 44 -11.03 7.69 4.46
N SER A 45 -12.34 7.73 4.16
CA SER A 45 -13.20 6.56 4.21
C SER A 45 -13.25 5.80 2.88
N PHE A 46 -13.15 4.47 2.93
CA PHE A 46 -13.25 3.61 1.76
C PHE A 46 -14.59 2.87 1.75
N GLY A 47 -15.43 3.17 0.75
CA GLY A 47 -16.77 2.57 0.58
C GLY A 47 -16.85 1.40 -0.42
N GLY A 48 -15.75 1.08 -1.11
CA GLY A 48 -15.70 0.01 -2.10
C GLY A 48 -15.24 0.42 -3.50
N LEU A 49 -15.41 -0.50 -4.44
CA LEU A 49 -14.96 -0.38 -5.83
C LEU A 49 -16.11 -0.10 -6.79
N GLY A 50 -15.96 0.97 -7.57
CA GLY A 50 -16.93 1.51 -8.50
C GLY A 50 -16.45 1.54 -9.95
N GLY A 51 -15.36 0.84 -10.28
CA GLY A 51 -14.79 0.80 -11.64
C GLY A 51 -13.95 2.02 -12.01
N ALA A 52 -14.13 3.14 -11.31
CA ALA A 52 -13.33 4.35 -11.44
C ALA A 52 -12.83 4.84 -10.08
N THR A 53 -12.76 3.95 -9.09
CA THR A 53 -12.34 4.33 -7.74
C THR A 53 -10.87 4.75 -7.75
N VAL A 54 -10.60 5.94 -7.19
CA VAL A 54 -9.25 6.41 -6.88
C VAL A 54 -9.09 6.34 -5.37
N ILE A 55 -8.04 5.65 -4.94
CA ILE A 55 -7.66 5.48 -3.54
C ILE A 55 -6.43 6.33 -3.30
N GLU A 56 -6.57 7.35 -2.47
CA GLU A 56 -5.44 8.11 -1.94
C GLU A 56 -4.98 7.44 -0.64
N LEU A 57 -3.68 7.32 -0.47
CA LEU A 57 -3.07 6.80 0.75
C LEU A 57 -2.51 7.95 1.59
N GLU A 58 -2.39 7.73 2.90
CA GLU A 58 -1.85 8.73 3.84
C GLU A 58 -0.38 9.11 3.54
N ASP A 59 0.32 8.31 2.75
CA ASP A 59 1.69 8.61 2.30
C ASP A 59 1.75 9.61 1.13
N GLY A 60 0.59 10.06 0.63
CA GLY A 60 0.46 10.99 -0.48
C GLY A 60 0.42 10.33 -1.86
N THR A 61 0.53 9.00 -1.94
CA THR A 61 0.35 8.28 -3.21
C THR A 61 -1.13 8.12 -3.54
N ALA A 62 -1.44 8.10 -4.83
CA ALA A 62 -2.80 7.89 -5.33
C ALA A 62 -2.81 6.74 -6.33
N TRP A 63 -3.81 5.89 -6.22
CA TRP A 63 -3.94 4.63 -6.97
C TRP A 63 -5.33 4.54 -7.55
N LYS A 64 -5.42 4.33 -8.86
CA LYS A 64 -6.70 4.14 -9.54
C LYS A 64 -6.94 2.66 -9.73
N GLN A 65 -8.16 2.22 -9.52
CA GLN A 65 -8.62 0.89 -9.91
C GLN A 65 -8.31 0.62 -11.40
N ALA A 66 -7.57 -0.46 -11.67
CA ALA A 66 -7.14 -0.82 -13.03
C ALA A 66 -8.27 -1.47 -13.83
N ASN A 67 -8.99 -2.41 -13.22
CA ASN A 67 -10.09 -3.11 -13.87
C ASN A 67 -11.42 -2.43 -13.57
N THR A 68 -12.10 -1.88 -14.59
CA THR A 68 -13.39 -1.19 -14.43
C THR A 68 -14.55 -2.11 -14.01
N ASP A 69 -14.38 -3.41 -14.22
CA ASP A 69 -15.36 -4.44 -13.91
C ASP A 69 -15.30 -4.92 -12.47
N ASP A 70 -14.20 -4.64 -11.74
CA ASP A 70 -14.10 -5.01 -10.34
C ASP A 70 -15.12 -4.18 -9.53
N ARG A 71 -16.05 -4.87 -8.89
CA ARG A 71 -17.07 -4.24 -8.03
C ARG A 71 -16.97 -4.84 -6.65
N PHE A 72 -16.88 -3.97 -5.67
CA PHE A 72 -16.95 -4.35 -4.27
C PHE A 72 -17.85 -3.35 -3.57
N ARG A 73 -18.85 -3.86 -2.86
CA ARG A 73 -19.74 -3.05 -2.03
C ARG A 73 -19.57 -3.51 -0.60
N GLY A 74 -19.05 -2.64 0.23
CA GLY A 74 -18.94 -2.84 1.68
C GLY A 74 -19.48 -1.62 2.41
N SER A 75 -19.66 -1.76 3.72
CA SER A 75 -19.86 -0.60 4.58
C SER A 75 -18.61 0.29 4.52
N PRO A 76 -18.74 1.62 4.45
CA PRO A 76 -17.59 2.51 4.50
C PRO A 76 -16.78 2.27 5.77
N VAL A 77 -15.49 2.00 5.60
CA VAL A 77 -14.53 1.90 6.72
C VAL A 77 -13.68 3.17 6.72
N ASP A 78 -13.48 3.76 7.90
CA ASP A 78 -12.68 4.96 8.05
C ASP A 78 -11.19 4.63 8.20
N HIS A 79 -10.34 5.29 7.41
CA HIS A 79 -8.89 5.10 7.36
C HIS A 79 -8.42 3.63 7.41
N PRO A 80 -8.99 2.73 6.58
CA PRO A 80 -8.62 1.32 6.63
C PRO A 80 -7.15 1.12 6.25
N GLY A 81 -6.54 0.07 6.81
CA GLY A 81 -5.22 -0.39 6.41
C GLY A 81 -5.18 -0.74 4.93
N ALA A 82 -4.14 -0.26 4.24
CA ALA A 82 -3.95 -0.47 2.81
C ALA A 82 -2.50 -0.87 2.51
N ALA A 83 -2.33 -1.84 1.61
CA ALA A 83 -1.02 -2.20 1.10
C ALA A 83 -1.06 -2.29 -0.42
N VAL A 84 -0.05 -1.74 -1.08
CA VAL A 84 0.15 -1.86 -2.53
C VAL A 84 1.38 -2.69 -2.77
N LEU A 85 1.18 -3.84 -3.41
CA LEU A 85 2.23 -4.74 -3.83
C LEU A 85 2.37 -4.64 -5.36
N ARG A 86 3.53 -4.21 -5.84
CA ARG A 86 3.90 -4.36 -7.23
C ARG A 86 4.38 -5.81 -7.45
N GLY A 87 3.95 -6.35 -8.58
CA GLY A 87 4.32 -7.67 -9.03
C GLY A 87 4.66 -7.62 -10.51
N VAL A 88 4.92 -8.79 -11.07
CA VAL A 88 5.33 -8.93 -12.48
C VAL A 88 4.28 -8.37 -13.45
N PHE A 89 3.00 -8.37 -13.06
CA PHE A 89 1.86 -7.96 -13.89
C PHE A 89 1.22 -6.63 -13.48
N GLY A 90 1.94 -5.78 -12.76
CA GLY A 90 1.43 -4.48 -12.30
C GLY A 90 1.25 -4.41 -10.78
N TYR A 91 0.39 -3.51 -10.30
CA TYR A 91 0.22 -3.26 -8.87
C TYR A 91 -1.09 -3.88 -8.38
N LYS A 92 -1.04 -4.54 -7.23
CA LYS A 92 -2.19 -5.06 -6.50
C LYS A 92 -2.35 -4.28 -5.22
N MET A 93 -3.58 -3.88 -4.91
CA MET A 93 -3.91 -3.24 -3.66
C MET A 93 -4.74 -4.19 -2.80
N ARG A 94 -4.38 -4.25 -1.51
CA ARG A 94 -5.15 -4.91 -0.46
C ARG A 94 -5.64 -3.86 0.52
N ILE A 95 -6.94 -3.80 0.72
CA ILE A 95 -7.57 -2.95 1.74
C ILE A 95 -8.23 -3.89 2.76
N GLU A 96 -8.19 -3.51 4.03
CA GLU A 96 -8.85 -4.28 5.08
C GLU A 96 -10.33 -4.55 4.76
N GLY A 97 -10.75 -5.81 4.84
CA GLY A 97 -12.13 -6.23 4.54
C GLY A 97 -12.48 -6.29 3.05
N VAL A 98 -11.53 -6.03 2.15
CA VAL A 98 -11.72 -6.01 0.69
C VAL A 98 -10.84 -7.07 0.04
N PRO A 99 -11.35 -7.84 -0.94
CA PRO A 99 -10.51 -8.70 -1.78
C PRO A 99 -9.39 -7.89 -2.45
N GLU A 100 -8.27 -8.52 -2.75
CA GLU A 100 -7.19 -7.87 -3.48
C GLU A 100 -7.63 -7.55 -4.92
N PHE A 101 -7.29 -6.35 -5.40
CA PHE A 101 -7.64 -5.89 -6.75
C PHE A 101 -6.47 -5.17 -7.40
N TYR A 102 -6.51 -5.07 -8.73
CA TYR A 102 -5.45 -4.40 -9.48
C TYR A 102 -5.63 -2.88 -9.48
N VAL A 103 -4.52 -2.18 -9.35
CA VAL A 103 -4.46 -0.72 -9.37
C VAL A 103 -3.34 -0.23 -10.28
N ASP A 104 -3.50 1.00 -10.76
CA ASP A 104 -2.50 1.75 -11.49
C ASP A 104 -2.10 3.00 -10.70
N PRO A 105 -0.80 3.35 -10.67
CA PRO A 105 -0.35 4.57 -10.03
C PRO A 105 -0.90 5.80 -10.77
N VAL A 106 -1.48 6.73 -10.03
CA VAL A 106 -1.92 8.02 -10.58
C VAL A 106 -0.71 8.96 -10.59
N LYS A 107 -0.26 9.34 -11.78
CA LYS A 107 0.74 10.41 -11.93
C LYS A 107 0.00 11.75 -11.76
N ARG A 108 0.37 12.49 -10.72
CA ARG A 108 -0.03 13.91 -10.59
C ARG A 108 0.81 14.79 -11.52
#